data_AF-A0A2A8HRH0-F1
#
_entry.id   AF-A0A2A8HRH0-F1
#
_cell.length_a   1.000
_cell.length_b   1.000
_cell.length_c   1.000
_cell.angle_alpha   90.00
_cell.angle_beta   90.00
_cell.angle_gamma   90.00
#
_symmetry.space_group_name_H-M   'P 1'
#
loop_
_entity.id
_entity.type
_entity.pdbx_description
1 polymer ?
#
loop_
_entity_poly.entity_id
_entity_poly.type
_entity_poly.pdbx_seq_one_letter_code
_entity_poly.pdbx_strand_id
1 'polypeptide(L)'
;MTRIAALVATAVAATAMITAPVAQARSKVTGEEKLAKMLEGREAGKPVSCIPHWETRDSKVIDKTAIVYGRGNTIYVNRPMNADRLDDDDVLVTTMHTSQLCKLDTVQLRDRGPGFFYRGFVGLEEFVPYRKIDGKVAVAD
;
A
#
# COMPACT_ATOMS: atom_id res chain seq x y z
N MET A 1 57.79 46.33 1.14
CA MET A 1 57.62 47.76 1.50
C MET A 1 56.60 48.27 0.49
N THR A 2 55.33 48.54 0.80
CA THR A 2 54.82 49.51 1.77
C THR A 2 53.37 49.16 2.10
N ARG A 3 53.00 49.13 3.38
CA ARG A 3 51.62 49.00 3.86
C ARG A 3 51.00 50.40 3.92
N ILE A 4 49.80 50.59 3.37
CA ILE A 4 48.91 51.67 3.79
C ILE A 4 47.50 51.10 3.93
N ALA A 5 47.02 51.19 5.17
CA ALA A 5 45.68 50.83 5.60
C ALA A 5 44.69 51.94 5.22
N ALA A 6 43.45 51.56 4.93
CA ALA A 6 42.30 52.44 5.10
C ALA A 6 41.10 51.59 5.49
N LEU A 7 40.66 51.79 6.75
CA LEU A 7 39.41 51.29 7.28
C LEU A 7 38.24 51.88 6.51
N VAL A 8 37.30 51.04 6.09
CA VAL A 8 35.91 51.46 5.85
C VAL A 8 35.02 50.49 6.61
N ALA A 9 34.36 51.05 7.63
CA ALA A 9 33.34 50.40 8.42
C ALA A 9 32.06 50.26 7.61
N THR A 10 31.49 49.05 7.51
CA THR A 10 30.12 48.85 7.02
C THR A 10 29.46 47.67 7.72
N ALA A 11 28.48 48.03 8.56
CA ALA A 11 27.23 47.35 8.93
C ALA A 11 27.27 45.86 9.33
N VAL A 12 27.01 45.64 10.63
CA VAL A 12 26.50 44.38 11.18
C VAL A 12 25.11 44.13 10.59
N ALA A 13 24.99 43.21 9.63
CA ALA A 13 23.70 42.67 9.21
C ALA A 13 23.36 41.49 10.13
N ALA A 14 22.51 41.73 11.13
CA ALA A 14 21.89 40.67 11.92
C ALA A 14 20.89 39.92 11.02
N THR A 15 21.31 38.80 10.45
CA THR A 15 20.42 37.85 9.78
C THR A 15 19.55 37.16 10.82
N ALA A 16 18.32 37.65 10.99
CA ALA A 16 17.28 36.93 11.72
C ALA A 16 17.01 35.60 11.00
N MET A 17 17.48 34.50 11.59
CA MET A 17 17.11 33.15 11.15
C MET A 17 15.63 32.95 11.48
N ILE A 18 14.77 33.08 10.47
CA ILE A 18 13.39 32.62 10.54
C ILE A 18 13.44 31.10 10.50
N THR A 19 13.48 30.46 11.67
CA THR A 19 13.19 29.03 11.77
C THR A 19 11.69 28.84 11.61
N ALA A 20 11.22 28.76 10.36
CA ALA A 20 9.87 28.30 10.09
C ALA A 20 9.79 26.81 10.49
N PRO A 21 8.74 26.37 11.21
CA PRO A 21 8.54 24.96 11.45
C PRO A 21 8.23 24.31 10.11
N VAL A 22 9.14 23.47 9.62
CA VAL A 22 8.83 22.56 8.52
C VAL A 22 7.77 21.61 9.08
N ALA A 23 6.51 21.85 8.73
CA ALA A 23 5.44 20.90 8.95
C ALA A 23 5.83 19.63 8.18
N GLN A 24 6.46 18.70 8.87
CA GLN A 24 6.84 17.40 8.36
C GLN A 24 5.54 16.67 8.09
N ALA A 25 5.03 16.78 6.86
CA ALA A 25 3.98 15.90 6.37
C ALA A 25 4.51 14.48 6.59
N ARG A 26 3.97 13.76 7.58
CA ARG A 26 4.26 12.34 7.74
C ARG A 26 3.97 11.71 6.39
N SER A 27 5.01 11.27 5.69
CA SER A 27 4.85 10.58 4.42
C SER A 27 3.89 9.42 4.67
N LYS A 28 2.69 9.46 4.04
CA LYS A 28 1.75 8.35 4.12
C LYS A 28 2.51 7.10 3.68
N VAL A 29 2.56 6.07 4.53
CA VAL A 29 3.19 4.79 4.18
C VAL A 29 2.59 4.33 2.86
N THR A 30 3.43 4.06 1.87
CA THR A 30 3.02 3.68 0.52
C THR A 30 2.34 2.31 0.54
N GLY A 31 1.56 2.01 -0.50
CA GLY A 31 0.91 0.70 -0.65
C GLY A 31 1.93 -0.44 -0.67
N GLU A 32 3.06 -0.27 -1.37
CA GLU A 32 4.13 -1.28 -1.40
C GLU A 32 4.78 -1.49 -0.03
N GLU A 33 5.00 -0.45 0.77
CA GLU A 33 5.51 -0.60 2.13
C GLU A 33 4.50 -1.31 3.04
N LYS A 34 3.20 -0.98 2.94
CA LYS A 34 2.13 -1.68 3.67
C LYS A 34 2.09 -3.16 3.28
N LEU A 35 2.22 -3.48 1.98
CA LEU A 35 2.24 -4.84 1.48
C LEU A 35 3.49 -5.58 1.95
N ALA A 36 4.67 -5.00 1.80
CA ALA A 36 5.93 -5.59 2.24
C ALA A 36 5.89 -5.97 3.72
N LYS A 37 5.39 -5.06 4.58
CA LYS A 37 5.19 -5.35 6.00
C LYS A 37 4.24 -6.52 6.25
N MET A 38 3.15 -6.62 5.50
CA MET A 38 2.19 -7.72 5.62
C MET A 38 2.78 -9.08 5.17
N LEU A 39 3.80 -9.04 4.31
CA LEU A 39 4.50 -10.20 3.77
C LEU A 39 5.71 -10.63 4.60
N GLU A 40 6.10 -9.88 5.62
CA GLU A 40 7.19 -10.25 6.53
C GLU A 40 6.97 -11.64 7.13
N GLY A 41 8.03 -12.45 7.14
CA GLY A 41 7.97 -13.84 7.64
C GLY A 41 7.16 -14.79 6.75
N ARG A 42 6.81 -14.39 5.52
CA ARG A 42 6.13 -15.24 4.54
C ARG A 42 6.98 -15.49 3.29
N GLU A 43 6.82 -16.66 2.71
CA GLU A 43 7.46 -17.08 1.46
C GLU A 43 6.43 -17.12 0.33
N ALA A 44 6.81 -16.55 -0.83
CA ALA A 44 5.99 -16.58 -2.04
C ALA A 44 6.04 -17.97 -2.70
N GLY A 45 4.89 -18.54 -3.01
CA GLY A 45 4.75 -19.74 -3.82
C GLY A 45 4.51 -19.44 -5.30
N LYS A 46 4.28 -20.51 -6.07
CA LYS A 46 3.91 -20.40 -7.49
C LYS A 46 2.57 -19.67 -7.63
N PRO A 47 2.44 -18.70 -8.56
CA PRO A 47 1.17 -18.07 -8.88
C PRO A 47 0.11 -19.11 -9.25
N VAL A 48 -1.13 -18.87 -8.83
CA VAL A 48 -2.28 -19.70 -9.17
C VAL A 48 -3.33 -18.87 -9.89
N SER A 49 -4.06 -19.50 -10.80
CA SER A 49 -5.09 -18.80 -11.59
C SER A 49 -6.40 -18.58 -10.82
N CYS A 50 -6.70 -19.40 -9.81
CA CYS A 50 -7.93 -19.26 -9.02
C CYS A 50 -7.69 -19.60 -7.55
N ILE A 51 -8.40 -18.92 -6.66
CA ILE A 51 -8.49 -19.22 -5.23
C ILE A 51 -9.90 -19.68 -4.87
N PRO A 52 -10.08 -20.53 -3.85
CA PRO A 52 -11.40 -20.98 -3.47
C PRO A 52 -12.21 -19.84 -2.81
N HIS A 53 -13.53 -19.81 -3.04
CA HIS A 53 -14.42 -18.73 -2.57
C HIS A 53 -14.31 -18.42 -1.06
N TRP A 54 -14.01 -19.41 -0.22
CA TRP A 54 -13.89 -19.18 1.21
C TRP A 54 -12.71 -18.28 1.60
N GLU A 55 -11.65 -18.21 0.79
CA GLU A 55 -10.54 -17.28 1.00
C GLU A 55 -10.93 -15.83 0.71
N THR A 56 -12.01 -15.59 -0.06
CA THR A 56 -12.45 -14.22 -0.40
C THR A 56 -13.21 -13.54 0.71
N ARG A 57 -13.64 -14.28 1.74
CA ARG A 57 -14.38 -13.77 2.90
C ARG A 57 -13.53 -12.81 3.73
N ASP A 58 -12.23 -13.08 3.78
CA ASP A 58 -11.24 -12.23 4.40
C ASP A 58 -10.46 -11.56 3.27
N SER A 59 -10.67 -10.25 3.08
CA SER A 59 -9.92 -9.49 2.09
C SER A 59 -9.46 -8.15 2.66
N LYS A 60 -8.31 -7.69 2.21
CA LYS A 60 -7.74 -6.40 2.56
C LYS A 60 -7.24 -5.71 1.30
N VAL A 61 -7.75 -4.50 1.06
CA VAL A 61 -7.23 -3.63 0.03
C VAL A 61 -5.96 -2.95 0.54
N ILE A 62 -4.93 -2.93 -0.31
CA ILE A 62 -3.72 -2.16 -0.14
C ILE A 62 -3.74 -1.04 -1.18
N ASP A 63 -3.91 0.20 -0.71
CA ASP A 63 -4.01 1.41 -1.53
C ASP A 63 -3.15 1.37 -2.78
N LYS A 64 -3.78 1.50 -3.93
CA LYS A 64 -3.12 1.67 -5.23
C LYS A 64 -2.16 0.53 -5.61
N THR A 65 -2.22 -0.62 -4.93
CA THR A 65 -1.18 -1.65 -5.00
C THR A 65 -1.74 -3.06 -5.18
N ALA A 66 -2.56 -3.55 -4.24
CA ALA A 66 -2.94 -4.96 -4.23
C ALA A 66 -4.24 -5.24 -3.47
N ILE A 67 -4.83 -6.40 -3.73
CA ILE A 67 -5.84 -7.00 -2.86
C ILE A 67 -5.22 -8.25 -2.25
N VAL A 68 -5.27 -8.37 -0.93
CA VAL A 68 -4.82 -9.54 -0.20
C VAL A 68 -6.03 -10.31 0.29
N TYR A 69 -6.13 -11.58 -0.12
CA TYR A 69 -7.19 -12.50 0.30
C TYR A 69 -6.67 -13.51 1.32
N GLY A 70 -7.58 -14.02 2.14
CA GLY A 70 -7.33 -15.04 3.13
C GLY A 70 -6.70 -14.53 4.44
N ARG A 71 -6.44 -15.46 5.34
CA ARG A 71 -5.89 -15.19 6.68
C ARG A 71 -5.07 -16.38 7.21
N GLY A 72 -4.32 -16.14 8.28
CA GLY A 72 -3.56 -17.21 8.94
C GLY A 72 -2.31 -17.60 8.15
N ASN A 73 -2.13 -18.90 7.90
CA ASN A 73 -0.90 -19.48 7.37
C ASN A 73 -0.65 -19.13 5.91
N THR A 74 -1.69 -19.05 5.08
CA THR A 74 -1.57 -18.63 3.68
C THR A 74 -2.42 -17.39 3.47
N ILE A 75 -1.86 -16.43 2.75
CA ILE A 75 -2.61 -15.31 2.17
C ILE A 75 -2.32 -15.27 0.68
N TYR A 76 -3.23 -14.74 -0.12
CA TYR A 76 -3.11 -14.68 -1.56
C TYR A 76 -3.05 -13.22 -1.99
N VAL A 77 -1.96 -12.80 -2.60
CA VAL A 77 -1.80 -11.44 -3.12
C VAL A 77 -2.20 -11.43 -4.58
N ASN A 78 -3.20 -10.61 -4.91
CA ASN A 78 -3.53 -10.25 -6.28
C ASN A 78 -3.03 -8.81 -6.53
N ARG A 79 -2.24 -8.61 -7.59
CA ARG A 79 -1.88 -7.28 -8.09
C ARG A 79 -2.67 -7.05 -9.38
N PRO A 80 -3.88 -6.46 -9.28
CA PRO A 80 -4.79 -6.42 -10.41
C PRO A 80 -4.40 -5.36 -11.44
N MET A 81 -4.99 -5.45 -12.63
CA MET A 81 -5.04 -4.33 -13.56
C MET A 81 -5.81 -3.16 -12.94
N ASN A 82 -5.38 -1.93 -13.25
CA ASN A 82 -5.92 -0.69 -12.68
C ASN A 82 -5.81 -0.62 -11.14
N ALA A 83 -4.73 -1.20 -10.57
CA ALA A 83 -4.50 -1.16 -9.13
C ALA A 83 -4.53 0.27 -8.57
N ASP A 84 -4.17 1.29 -9.35
CA ASP A 84 -4.24 2.72 -9.01
C ASP A 84 -5.63 3.22 -8.58
N ARG A 85 -6.69 2.46 -8.92
CA ARG A 85 -8.08 2.73 -8.50
C ARG A 85 -8.41 2.22 -7.11
N LEU A 86 -7.60 1.33 -6.54
CA LEU A 86 -7.84 0.75 -5.22
C LEU A 86 -7.67 1.79 -4.11
N ASP A 87 -8.69 1.89 -3.27
CA ASP A 87 -8.68 2.65 -2.02
C ASP A 87 -8.94 1.70 -0.83
N ASP A 88 -8.21 1.83 0.27
CA ASP A 88 -8.37 0.99 1.47
C ASP A 88 -9.74 1.15 2.16
N ASP A 89 -10.47 2.22 1.81
CA ASP A 89 -11.85 2.45 2.19
C ASP A 89 -12.92 1.96 1.20
N ASP A 90 -12.54 1.31 0.10
CA ASP A 90 -13.50 0.70 -0.81
C ASP A 90 -14.14 -0.57 -0.22
N VAL A 91 -15.34 -0.87 -0.71
CA VAL A 91 -15.99 -2.18 -0.62
C VAL A 91 -15.82 -2.91 -1.95
N LEU A 92 -15.27 -4.11 -1.86
CA LEU A 92 -15.06 -4.99 -2.99
C LEU A 92 -16.34 -5.75 -3.30
N VAL A 93 -16.94 -5.48 -4.46
CA VAL A 93 -18.10 -6.22 -4.96
C VAL A 93 -17.63 -7.15 -6.07
N THR A 94 -17.61 -8.44 -5.76
CA THR A 94 -17.12 -9.48 -6.67
C THR A 94 -18.30 -10.31 -7.15
N THR A 95 -18.47 -10.39 -8.47
CA THR A 95 -19.46 -11.28 -9.09
C THR A 95 -18.76 -12.58 -9.48
N MET A 96 -18.95 -13.65 -8.71
CA MET A 96 -18.38 -14.95 -9.01
C MET A 96 -19.40 -15.80 -9.77
N HIS A 97 -19.01 -16.29 -10.95
CA HIS A 97 -19.82 -17.24 -11.73
C HIS A 97 -19.53 -18.70 -11.39
N THR A 98 -18.51 -18.94 -10.57
CA THR A 98 -18.07 -20.28 -10.13
C THR A 98 -17.88 -20.29 -8.60
N SER A 99 -17.48 -21.44 -8.03
CA SER A 99 -17.12 -21.55 -6.61
C SER A 99 -15.70 -21.06 -6.30
N GLN A 100 -15.08 -20.35 -7.24
CA GLN A 100 -13.72 -19.83 -7.15
C GLN A 100 -13.68 -18.37 -7.60
N LEU A 101 -12.69 -17.64 -7.09
CA LEU A 101 -12.30 -16.34 -7.60
C LEU A 101 -11.06 -16.53 -8.47
N CYS A 102 -11.18 -16.20 -9.74
CA CYS A 102 -10.18 -16.48 -10.76
C CYS A 102 -9.55 -15.19 -11.31
N LYS A 103 -8.39 -15.33 -11.94
CA LYS A 103 -7.83 -14.29 -12.80
C LYS A 103 -8.84 -13.97 -13.90
N LEU A 104 -8.82 -12.73 -14.37
CA LEU A 104 -9.78 -12.12 -15.30
C LEU A 104 -11.18 -11.87 -14.70
N ASP A 105 -11.48 -12.35 -13.49
CA ASP A 105 -12.68 -11.89 -12.78
C ASP A 105 -12.54 -10.40 -12.48
N THR A 106 -13.66 -9.70 -12.53
CA THR A 106 -13.71 -8.25 -12.28
C THR A 106 -14.25 -7.97 -10.89
N VAL A 107 -13.57 -7.08 -10.17
CA VAL A 107 -14.03 -6.59 -8.86
C VAL A 107 -14.49 -5.15 -9.02
N GLN A 108 -15.76 -4.88 -8.75
CA GLN A 108 -16.29 -3.54 -8.69
C GLN A 108 -15.90 -2.88 -7.36
N LEU A 109 -15.51 -1.61 -7.43
CA LEU A 109 -15.17 -0.79 -6.28
C LEU A 109 -16.36 0.11 -5.95
N ARG A 110 -16.74 0.11 -4.68
CA ARG A 110 -17.85 0.88 -4.13
C ARG A 110 -17.38 1.63 -2.90
N ASP A 111 -17.88 2.82 -2.66
CA ASP A 111 -17.57 3.49 -1.39
C ASP A 111 -18.29 2.83 -0.19
N ARG A 112 -17.77 3.05 1.02
CA ARG A 112 -18.42 2.66 2.29
C ARG A 112 -19.47 3.65 2.77
N GLY A 113 -19.81 4.66 1.98
CA GLY A 113 -20.76 5.70 2.36
C GLY A 113 -22.21 5.20 2.33
N PRO A 114 -23.17 5.99 2.84
CA PRO A 114 -24.59 5.63 2.84
C PRO A 114 -25.16 5.33 1.44
N GLY A 115 -24.55 5.87 0.38
CA GLY A 115 -24.98 5.69 -1.00
C GLY A 115 -24.35 4.52 -1.76
N PHE A 116 -23.31 3.89 -1.21
CA PHE A 116 -22.59 2.77 -1.84
C PHE A 116 -22.25 3.04 -3.33
N PHE A 117 -21.71 4.22 -3.61
CA PHE A 117 -21.58 4.70 -4.99
C PHE A 117 -20.49 3.96 -5.75
N TYR A 118 -20.69 3.80 -7.06
CA TYR A 118 -19.71 3.18 -7.96
C TYR A 118 -18.44 4.03 -8.07
N ARG A 119 -17.28 3.42 -7.84
CA ARG A 119 -15.96 4.07 -7.90
C ARG A 119 -15.10 3.58 -9.07
N GLY A 120 -15.43 2.44 -9.64
CA GLY A 120 -14.71 1.84 -10.75
C GLY A 120 -14.63 0.33 -10.61
N PHE A 121 -13.64 -0.26 -11.29
CA PHE A 121 -13.36 -1.68 -11.22
C PHE A 121 -11.87 -1.95 -11.39
N VAL A 122 -11.46 -3.12 -10.90
CA VAL A 122 -10.15 -3.71 -11.18
C VAL A 122 -10.33 -5.09 -11.81
N GLY A 123 -9.40 -5.46 -12.69
CA GLY A 123 -9.35 -6.79 -13.30
C GLY A 123 -8.35 -7.65 -12.56
N LEU A 124 -8.78 -8.77 -11.99
CA LEU A 124 -7.90 -9.64 -11.21
C LEU A 124 -6.87 -10.32 -12.09
N GLU A 125 -5.65 -10.40 -11.59
CA GLU A 125 -4.54 -11.12 -12.24
C GLU A 125 -4.28 -12.45 -11.52
N GLU A 126 -3.10 -13.04 -11.69
CA GLU A 126 -2.72 -14.23 -10.94
C GLU A 126 -2.58 -13.95 -9.44
N PHE A 127 -2.86 -14.97 -8.64
CA PHE A 127 -2.76 -14.90 -7.19
C PHE A 127 -1.45 -15.53 -6.74
N VAL A 128 -0.61 -14.77 -6.04
CA VAL A 128 0.62 -15.28 -5.45
C VAL A 128 0.32 -15.73 -4.01
N PRO A 129 0.41 -17.03 -3.69
CA PRO A 129 0.22 -17.50 -2.32
C PRO A 129 1.47 -17.19 -1.48
N TYR A 130 1.30 -16.54 -0.34
CA TYR A 130 2.34 -16.27 0.65
C TYR A 130 2.10 -17.10 1.91
N ARG A 131 3.00 -18.04 2.17
CA ARG A 131 2.91 -18.96 3.31
C ARG A 131 3.82 -18.49 4.44
N LYS A 132 3.33 -18.52 5.68
CA LYS A 132 4.17 -18.29 6.85
C LYS A 132 5.31 -19.31 6.86
N ILE A 133 6.51 -18.84 7.16
CA ILE A 133 7.66 -19.69 7.41
C ILE A 133 7.63 -20.01 8.92
N ASP A 134 7.41 -21.26 9.28
CA ASP A 134 7.43 -21.70 10.67
C ASP A 134 8.83 -21.42 11.26
N GLY A 135 8.89 -20.53 12.26
CA GLY A 135 10.13 -20.08 12.89
C GLY A 135 10.33 -18.56 13.03
N LYS A 136 9.45 -17.72 12.44
CA LYS A 136 9.54 -16.24 12.53
C LYS A 136 8.30 -15.52 13.05
N VAL A 137 7.36 -16.23 13.68
CA VAL A 137 6.10 -15.63 14.19
C VAL A 137 6.23 -15.07 15.62
N ALA A 138 7.43 -15.11 16.22
CA ALA A 138 7.71 -14.43 17.49
C ALA A 138 8.46 -13.13 17.22
N VAL A 139 8.08 -12.07 17.95
CA VAL A 139 8.62 -10.71 17.95
C VAL A 139 8.02 -9.77 16.90
N ALA A 140 6.81 -9.30 17.19
CA ALA A 140 6.45 -7.91 16.93
C ALA A 140 6.10 -7.30 18.28
N ASP A 141 7.05 -6.54 18.83
CA ASP A 141 6.86 -5.62 19.96
C ASP A 141 6.05 -4.39 19.53
#